data_AF-A0A9P6PN91-F1
#
_entry.id   AF-A0A9P6PN91-F1
#
_cell.length_a   1.000
_cell.length_b   1.000
_cell.length_c   1.000
_cell.angle_alpha   90.00
_cell.angle_beta   90.00
_cell.angle_gamma   90.00
#
_symmetry.space_group_name_H-M   'P 1'
#
loop_
_entity.id
_entity.type
_entity.pdbx_description
1 polymer ?
#
loop_
_entity_poly.entity_id
_entity_poly.type
_entity_poly.pdbx_seq_one_letter_code
_entity_poly.pdbx_strand_id
1 'polypeptide(L)'
;ARVRQEVVSRILKDGGGEEAMAKSQVQMVELSRTHGEGMLVRNFCEAIVKEEQAIRNQGGDINKGFLPVLKMLCELHGLHRMLEQAGDFTEDGYLLRQQVRWCKERRFQLVDLLRYELVGLVDAFDISDNQLNSAIGRYDGRVYESLYEWAKYGMGIMEKGSKGGVLGFDEVLKDVLAEGRRINSSATSKL
;
A
#
# COMPACT_ATOMS: atom_id res chain seq x y z
N ALA A 1 1.45 18.86 -17.62
CA ALA A 1 2.66 19.60 -18.09
C ALA A 1 2.43 21.11 -18.22
N ARG A 2 1.21 21.56 -18.54
CA ARG A 2 0.85 22.98 -18.60
C ARG A 2 0.71 23.65 -17.23
N VAL A 3 0.03 23.01 -16.27
CA VAL A 3 -0.01 23.43 -14.85
C VAL A 3 1.39 23.58 -14.27
N ARG A 4 2.31 22.67 -14.67
CA ARG A 4 3.75 22.74 -14.36
C ARG A 4 4.39 24.05 -14.77
N GLN A 5 4.13 24.50 -15.99
CA GLN A 5 4.67 25.74 -16.52
C GLN A 5 3.91 26.98 -16.01
N GLU A 6 2.61 26.85 -15.72
CA GLU A 6 1.81 27.92 -15.09
C GLU A 6 2.21 28.18 -13.65
N VAL A 7 2.46 27.14 -12.83
CA VAL A 7 2.95 27.28 -11.46
C VAL A 7 4.35 27.90 -11.46
N VAL A 8 5.26 27.41 -12.30
CA VAL A 8 6.61 27.96 -12.42
C VAL A 8 6.58 29.41 -12.92
N SER A 9 5.72 29.76 -13.88
CA SER A 9 5.58 31.14 -14.35
C SER A 9 4.88 32.07 -13.35
N ARG A 10 3.99 31.56 -12.49
CA ARG A 10 3.40 32.32 -11.37
C ARG A 10 4.43 32.59 -10.28
N ILE A 11 5.24 31.58 -9.92
CA ILE A 11 6.36 31.73 -8.97
C ILE A 11 7.38 32.75 -9.49
N LEU A 12 7.68 32.74 -10.78
CA LEU A 12 8.57 33.73 -11.41
C LEU A 12 7.95 35.14 -11.45
N LYS A 13 6.61 35.25 -11.47
CA LYS A 13 5.89 36.53 -11.46
C LYS A 13 5.73 37.14 -10.06
N ASP A 14 5.61 36.32 -9.02
CA ASP A 14 5.37 36.78 -7.64
C ASP A 14 6.62 37.38 -6.96
N GLY A 15 7.76 37.40 -7.66
CA GLY A 15 9.00 38.01 -7.18
C GLY A 15 9.75 37.13 -6.18
N GLY A 16 11.09 37.23 -6.20
CA GLY A 16 11.95 36.46 -5.29
C GLY A 16 11.82 36.95 -3.86
N GLY A 17 11.36 36.07 -2.96
CA GLY A 17 11.28 36.31 -1.52
C GLY A 17 10.72 35.12 -0.76
N GLU A 18 10.96 35.07 0.55
CA GLU A 18 10.45 34.00 1.44
C GLU A 18 8.91 33.91 1.43
N GLU A 19 8.22 35.05 1.27
CA GLU A 19 6.76 35.11 1.27
C GLU A 19 6.12 34.48 0.01
N ALA A 20 6.74 34.66 -1.16
CA ALA A 20 6.29 34.02 -2.41
C ALA A 20 6.55 32.51 -2.39
N MET A 21 7.66 32.07 -1.79
CA MET A 21 7.95 30.65 -1.55
C MET A 21 6.92 30.04 -0.60
N ALA A 22 6.58 30.71 0.50
CA ALA A 22 5.59 30.23 1.45
C ALA A 22 4.20 30.07 0.79
N LYS A 23 3.78 31.05 -0.02
CA LYS A 23 2.50 30.99 -0.76
C LYS A 23 2.44 29.86 -1.79
N SER A 24 3.59 29.50 -2.38
CA SER A 24 3.68 28.51 -3.47
C SER A 24 4.06 27.09 -2.98
N GLN A 25 4.31 26.91 -1.68
CA GLN A 25 4.84 25.65 -1.14
C GLN A 25 3.93 24.45 -1.41
N VAL A 26 2.60 24.63 -1.29
CA VAL A 26 1.63 23.56 -1.56
C VAL A 26 1.72 23.08 -3.01
N GLN A 27 1.78 24.01 -3.96
CA GLN A 27 1.90 23.69 -5.39
C GLN A 27 3.24 23.04 -5.72
N MET A 28 4.32 23.42 -5.04
CA MET A 28 5.63 22.78 -5.22
C MET A 28 5.64 21.32 -4.74
N VAL A 29 4.96 21.02 -3.63
CA VAL A 29 4.85 19.65 -3.11
C VAL A 29 4.06 18.77 -4.08
N GLU A 30 2.92 19.27 -4.56
CA GLU A 30 2.09 18.58 -5.56
C GLU A 30 2.87 18.34 -6.86
N LEU A 31 3.54 19.38 -7.36
CA LEU A 31 4.40 19.31 -8.53
C LEU A 31 5.51 18.24 -8.41
N SER A 32 6.14 18.18 -7.24
CA SER A 32 7.20 17.21 -6.94
C SER A 32 6.64 15.79 -6.90
N ARG A 33 5.45 15.60 -6.32
CA ARG A 33 4.75 14.32 -6.30
C ARG A 33 4.40 13.84 -7.71
N THR A 34 3.73 14.66 -8.52
CA THR A 34 3.43 14.32 -9.92
C THR A 34 4.71 14.09 -10.72
N HIS A 35 5.83 14.75 -10.38
CA HIS A 35 7.11 14.45 -10.99
C HIS A 35 7.55 13.02 -10.73
N GLY A 36 7.60 12.65 -9.44
CA GLY A 36 8.13 11.39 -8.99
C GLY A 36 7.29 10.25 -9.55
N GLU A 37 5.97 10.39 -9.49
CA GLU A 37 5.04 9.42 -10.06
C GLU A 37 5.22 9.29 -11.58
N GLY A 38 5.36 10.40 -12.32
CA GLY A 38 5.63 10.36 -13.76
C GLY A 38 7.00 9.75 -14.11
N MET A 39 8.03 9.99 -13.30
CA MET A 39 9.34 9.37 -13.45
C MET A 39 9.28 7.87 -13.20
N LEU A 40 8.54 7.41 -12.20
CA LEU A 40 8.37 5.98 -11.90
C LEU A 40 7.72 5.24 -13.08
N VAL A 41 6.62 5.77 -13.62
CA VAL A 41 5.95 5.19 -14.80
C VAL A 41 6.88 5.16 -16.01
N ARG A 42 7.60 6.27 -16.26
CA ARG A 42 8.56 6.35 -17.36
C ARG A 42 9.67 5.32 -17.23
N ASN A 43 10.30 5.24 -16.05
CA ASN A 43 11.38 4.30 -15.79
C ASN A 43 10.91 2.85 -15.97
N PHE A 44 9.68 2.53 -15.53
CA PHE A 44 9.11 1.20 -15.71
C PHE A 44 8.88 0.88 -17.20
N CYS A 45 8.27 1.79 -17.97
CA CYS A 45 8.12 1.61 -19.42
C CYS A 45 9.47 1.43 -20.12
N GLU A 46 10.47 2.26 -19.79
CA GLU A 46 11.82 2.16 -20.37
C GLU A 46 12.50 0.82 -20.01
N ALA A 47 12.32 0.32 -18.79
CA ALA A 47 12.83 -0.98 -18.38
C ALA A 47 12.19 -2.13 -19.16
N ILE A 48 10.86 -2.12 -19.34
CA ILE A 48 10.14 -3.13 -20.14
C ILE A 48 10.62 -3.12 -21.59
N VAL A 49 10.80 -1.94 -22.19
CA VAL A 49 11.28 -1.83 -23.58
C VAL A 49 12.70 -2.38 -23.73
N LYS A 50 13.59 -2.13 -22.75
CA LYS A 50 14.95 -2.69 -22.74
C LYS A 50 14.93 -4.22 -22.68
N GLU A 51 14.13 -4.79 -21.78
CA GLU A 51 13.98 -6.25 -21.67
C GLU A 51 13.35 -6.88 -22.92
N GLU A 52 12.36 -6.22 -23.51
CA GLU A 52 11.76 -6.67 -24.77
C GLU A 52 12.79 -6.71 -25.90
N GLN A 53 13.69 -5.72 -26.00
CA GLN A 53 14.78 -5.72 -26.97
C GLN A 53 15.78 -6.84 -26.70
N ALA A 54 16.13 -7.10 -25.44
CA ALA A 54 17.05 -8.18 -25.07
C ALA A 54 16.50 -9.55 -25.49
N ILE A 55 15.22 -9.82 -25.25
CA ILE A 55 14.55 -11.07 -25.63
C ILE A 55 14.47 -11.22 -27.16
N ARG A 56 14.17 -10.13 -27.89
CA ARG A 56 14.17 -10.12 -29.36
C ARG A 56 15.54 -10.48 -29.94
N ASN A 57 16.61 -9.93 -29.37
CA ASN A 57 17.97 -10.21 -29.81
C ASN A 57 18.38 -11.67 -29.56
N GLN A 58 17.80 -12.32 -28.56
CA GLN A 58 18.01 -13.73 -28.24
C GLN A 58 17.10 -14.68 -29.06
N GLY A 59 16.23 -14.15 -29.92
CA GLY A 59 15.29 -14.93 -30.72
C GLY A 59 14.10 -15.51 -29.93
N GLY A 60 13.83 -14.97 -28.74
CA GLY A 60 12.72 -15.40 -27.89
C GLY A 60 11.35 -14.83 -28.29
N ASP A 61 10.29 -15.53 -27.92
CA ASP A 61 8.91 -15.05 -28.11
C ASP A 61 8.53 -14.04 -27.01
N ILE A 62 8.18 -12.82 -27.42
CA ILE A 62 7.83 -11.69 -26.55
C ILE A 62 6.52 -11.94 -25.81
N ASN A 63 5.65 -12.81 -26.35
CA ASN A 63 4.32 -13.07 -25.80
C ASN A 63 4.31 -14.22 -24.78
N LYS A 64 5.47 -14.81 -24.47
CA LYS A 64 5.59 -15.93 -23.54
C LYS A 64 6.47 -15.55 -22.35
N GLY A 65 6.13 -16.07 -21.17
CA GLY A 65 6.87 -15.84 -19.93
C GLY A 65 6.38 -14.65 -19.12
N PHE A 66 7.29 -13.96 -18.44
CA PHE A 66 6.98 -12.90 -17.47
C PHE A 66 6.68 -11.53 -18.09
N LEU A 67 7.12 -11.30 -19.33
CA LEU A 67 7.02 -9.99 -19.98
C LEU A 67 5.57 -9.51 -20.20
N PRO A 68 4.61 -10.36 -20.66
CA PRO A 68 3.20 -9.97 -20.73
C PRO A 68 2.62 -9.57 -19.37
N VAL A 69 3.00 -10.28 -18.30
CA VAL A 69 2.55 -9.99 -16.93
C VAL A 69 3.08 -8.64 -16.46
N LEU A 70 4.37 -8.35 -16.70
CA LEU A 70 4.96 -7.05 -16.39
C LEU A 70 4.34 -5.90 -17.21
N LYS A 71 4.00 -6.14 -18.48
CA LYS A 71 3.28 -5.16 -19.32
C LYS A 71 1.89 -4.85 -18.74
N MET A 72 1.14 -5.87 -18.33
CA MET A 72 -0.14 -5.68 -17.66
C MET A 72 0.01 -4.91 -16.34
N LEU A 73 1.05 -5.20 -15.55
CA LEU A 73 1.33 -4.49 -14.31
C LEU A 73 1.69 -3.01 -14.54
N CYS A 74 2.50 -2.72 -15.56
CA CYS A 74 2.84 -1.36 -15.95
C CYS A 74 1.61 -0.59 -16.44
N GLU A 75 0.77 -1.23 -17.27
CA GLU A 75 -0.52 -0.66 -17.71
C GLU A 75 -1.42 -0.36 -16.51
N LEU A 76 -1.55 -1.31 -15.57
CA LEU A 76 -2.35 -1.14 -14.37
C LEU A 76 -1.81 0.00 -13.49
N HIS A 77 -0.50 0.07 -13.29
CA HIS A 77 0.13 1.11 -12.48
C HIS A 77 -0.10 2.50 -13.11
N GLY A 78 0.13 2.65 -14.42
CA GLY A 78 -0.12 3.89 -15.14
C GLY A 78 -1.57 4.33 -15.05
N LEU A 79 -2.52 3.42 -15.33
CA LEU A 79 -3.95 3.71 -15.25
C LEU A 79 -4.40 4.06 -13.83
N HIS A 80 -3.89 3.37 -12.82
CA HIS A 80 -4.21 3.65 -11.43
C HIS A 80 -3.74 5.05 -11.02
N ARG A 81 -2.51 5.44 -11.37
CA ARG A 81 -1.97 6.79 -11.09
C ARG A 81 -2.76 7.88 -11.83
N MET A 82 -3.08 7.66 -13.10
CA MET A 82 -3.92 8.58 -13.88
C MET A 82 -5.31 8.76 -13.27
N LEU A 83 -5.90 7.69 -12.73
CA LEU A 83 -7.22 7.72 -12.10
C LEU A 83 -7.22 8.42 -10.74
N GLU A 84 -6.12 8.33 -9.96
CA GLU A 84 -5.96 9.10 -8.72
C GLU A 84 -5.94 10.62 -8.97
N GLN A 85 -5.29 11.05 -10.05
CA GLN A 85 -5.19 12.47 -10.46
C GLN A 85 -6.20 12.87 -11.56
N ALA A 86 -7.28 12.09 -11.74
CA ALA A 86 -8.22 12.30 -12.85
C ALA A 86 -8.92 13.67 -12.84
N GLY A 87 -9.01 14.33 -11.67
CA GLY A 87 -9.53 15.69 -11.53
C GLY A 87 -8.74 16.67 -12.38
N ASP A 88 -7.44 16.79 -12.10
CA ASP A 88 -6.53 17.73 -12.79
C ASP A 88 -6.46 17.46 -14.30
N PHE A 89 -6.45 16.19 -14.72
CA PHE A 89 -6.47 15.84 -16.15
C PHE A 89 -7.77 16.23 -16.85
N THR A 90 -8.90 16.21 -16.13
CA THR A 90 -10.20 16.62 -16.67
C THR A 90 -10.31 18.14 -16.71
N GLU A 91 -9.78 18.84 -15.70
CA GLU A 91 -9.73 20.31 -15.64
C GLU A 91 -8.87 20.89 -16.75
N ASP A 92 -7.70 20.29 -17.01
CA ASP A 92 -6.81 20.68 -18.11
C ASP A 92 -7.35 20.31 -19.50
N GLY A 93 -8.42 19.51 -19.57
CA GLY A 93 -8.99 19.01 -20.83
C GLY A 93 -8.17 17.91 -21.52
N TYR A 94 -7.21 17.29 -20.83
CA TYR A 94 -6.45 16.15 -21.35
C TYR A 94 -7.28 14.87 -21.42
N LEU A 95 -8.23 14.69 -20.49
CA LEU A 95 -9.13 13.54 -20.44
C LEU A 95 -10.59 13.99 -20.48
N LEU A 96 -11.35 13.37 -21.38
CA LEU A 96 -12.80 13.48 -21.40
C LEU A 96 -13.40 12.58 -20.32
N ARG A 97 -14.54 12.98 -19.74
CA ARG A 97 -15.29 12.19 -18.74
C ARG A 97 -15.55 10.75 -19.21
N GLN A 98 -15.82 10.57 -20.50
CA GLN A 98 -16.05 9.24 -21.09
C GLN A 98 -14.77 8.38 -21.10
N GLN A 99 -13.61 8.98 -21.38
CA GLN A 99 -12.32 8.29 -21.37
C GLN A 99 -11.94 7.87 -19.95
N VAL A 100 -12.21 8.72 -18.95
CA VAL A 100 -12.02 8.36 -17.53
C VAL A 100 -12.84 7.11 -17.16
N ARG A 101 -14.07 6.99 -17.68
CA ARG A 101 -14.89 5.79 -17.47
C ARG A 101 -14.26 4.55 -18.10
N TRP A 102 -13.77 4.65 -19.34
CA TRP A 102 -13.06 3.55 -20.00
C TRP A 102 -11.80 3.13 -19.25
N CYS A 103 -11.01 4.07 -18.73
CA CYS A 103 -9.85 3.77 -17.90
C CYS A 103 -10.23 3.00 -16.63
N LYS A 104 -11.36 3.35 -15.99
CA LYS A 104 -11.87 2.62 -14.81
C LYS A 104 -12.27 1.18 -15.18
N GLU A 105 -12.99 1.00 -16.27
CA GLU A 105 -13.40 -0.33 -16.77
C GLU A 105 -12.17 -1.18 -17.11
N ARG A 106 -11.19 -0.61 -17.82
CA ARG A 106 -9.93 -1.29 -18.15
C ARG A 106 -9.13 -1.69 -16.91
N ARG A 107 -9.07 -0.83 -15.88
CA ARG A 107 -8.42 -1.15 -14.61
C ARG A 107 -9.02 -2.40 -13.96
N PHE A 108 -10.35 -2.53 -13.94
CA PHE A 108 -10.99 -3.73 -13.37
C PHE A 108 -10.66 -4.98 -14.18
N GLN A 109 -10.72 -4.91 -15.51
CA GLN A 109 -10.32 -6.02 -16.38
C GLN A 109 -8.87 -6.46 -16.15
N LEU A 110 -7.95 -5.51 -15.99
CA LEU A 110 -6.54 -5.82 -15.72
C LEU A 110 -6.34 -6.49 -14.36
N VAL A 111 -7.07 -6.07 -13.33
CA VAL A 111 -7.02 -6.71 -12.01
C VAL A 111 -7.54 -8.15 -12.07
N ASP A 112 -8.62 -8.39 -12.81
CA ASP A 112 -9.19 -9.74 -12.98
C ASP A 112 -8.20 -10.67 -13.71
N LEU A 113 -7.52 -10.16 -14.74
CA LEU A 113 -6.50 -10.92 -15.47
C LEU A 113 -5.24 -11.18 -14.62
N LEU A 114 -4.75 -10.15 -13.91
CA LEU A 114 -3.54 -10.26 -13.10
C LEU A 114 -3.72 -11.18 -11.90
N ARG A 115 -4.94 -11.33 -11.38
CA ARG A 115 -5.26 -12.15 -10.20
C ARG A 115 -4.65 -13.56 -10.26
N TYR A 116 -4.65 -14.19 -11.43
CA TYR A 116 -4.12 -15.55 -11.61
C TYR A 116 -2.59 -15.62 -11.53
N GLU A 117 -1.90 -14.53 -11.87
CA GLU A 117 -0.45 -14.44 -11.94
C GLU A 117 0.16 -13.84 -10.66
N LEU A 118 -0.65 -13.29 -9.75
CA LEU A 118 -0.17 -12.55 -8.57
C LEU A 118 0.70 -13.40 -7.64
N VAL A 119 0.37 -14.68 -7.43
CA VAL A 119 1.16 -15.56 -6.57
C VAL A 119 2.56 -15.73 -7.16
N GLY A 120 2.68 -16.01 -8.46
CA GLY A 120 3.97 -16.11 -9.13
C GLY A 120 4.76 -14.81 -9.13
N LEU A 121 4.08 -13.66 -9.22
CA LEU A 121 4.75 -12.35 -9.16
C LEU A 121 5.32 -12.05 -7.78
N VAL A 122 4.59 -12.41 -6.71
CA VAL A 122 5.04 -12.21 -5.33
C VAL A 122 6.14 -13.22 -4.98
N ASP A 123 6.01 -14.47 -5.42
CA ASP A 123 7.02 -15.50 -5.22
C ASP A 123 8.33 -15.17 -5.95
N ALA A 124 8.28 -14.45 -7.08
CA ALA A 124 9.47 -14.03 -7.82
C ALA A 124 10.42 -13.08 -7.04
N PHE A 125 9.95 -12.46 -5.95
CA PHE A 125 10.83 -11.69 -5.06
C PHE A 125 11.74 -12.59 -4.20
N ASP A 126 11.45 -13.89 -4.12
CA ASP A 126 12.22 -14.91 -3.39
C ASP A 126 12.56 -14.50 -1.95
N ILE A 127 11.57 -13.92 -1.26
CA ILE A 127 11.71 -13.48 0.14
C ILE A 127 11.49 -14.69 1.04
N SER A 128 12.53 -15.08 1.79
CA SER A 128 12.42 -16.19 2.72
C SER A 128 11.47 -15.88 3.90
N ASP A 129 10.81 -16.90 4.44
CA ASP A 129 9.93 -16.76 5.61
C ASP A 129 10.63 -16.09 6.82
N ASN A 130 11.94 -16.32 6.97
CA ASN A 130 12.76 -15.69 8.01
C ASN A 130 12.91 -14.18 7.80
N GLN A 131 13.00 -13.71 6.55
CA GLN A 131 13.07 -12.29 6.23
C GLN A 131 11.68 -11.65 6.28
N LEU A 132 10.64 -12.37 5.82
CA LEU A 132 9.27 -11.89 5.82
C LEU A 132 8.72 -11.76 7.25
N ASN A 133 9.14 -12.65 8.15
CA ASN A 133 8.79 -12.66 9.58
C ASN A 133 7.28 -12.43 9.83
N SER A 134 6.45 -13.10 9.03
CA SER A 134 5.00 -12.95 9.05
C SER A 134 4.33 -14.31 9.20
N ALA A 135 3.45 -14.44 10.18
CA ALA A 135 2.66 -15.66 10.37
C ALA A 135 1.62 -15.85 9.25
N ILE A 136 1.14 -14.76 8.63
CA ILE A 136 0.11 -14.80 7.58
C ILE A 136 0.72 -15.02 6.19
N GLY A 137 1.92 -14.47 5.96
CA GLY A 137 2.57 -14.48 4.65
C GLY A 137 3.42 -15.71 4.35
N ARG A 138 3.29 -16.80 5.13
CA ARG A 138 4.15 -17.98 4.96
C ARG A 138 3.98 -18.64 3.60
N TYR A 139 5.10 -19.09 3.04
CA TYR A 139 5.14 -19.79 1.76
C TYR A 139 4.35 -21.12 1.76
N ASP A 140 4.32 -21.83 2.90
CA ASP A 140 3.65 -23.13 3.03
C ASP A 140 2.10 -23.07 3.06
N GLY A 141 1.52 -21.88 3.08
CA GLY A 141 0.07 -21.68 3.13
C GLY A 141 -0.60 -22.10 4.44
N ARG A 142 0.15 -22.48 5.48
CA ARG A 142 -0.39 -22.90 6.79
C ARG A 142 -0.61 -21.70 7.71
N VAL A 143 -1.42 -20.77 7.21
CA VAL A 143 -1.71 -19.47 7.83
C VAL A 143 -2.31 -19.62 9.22
N TYR A 144 -3.37 -20.42 9.38
CA TYR A 144 -4.11 -20.49 10.64
C TYR A 144 -3.34 -21.18 11.77
N GLU A 145 -2.62 -22.26 11.45
CA GLU A 145 -1.79 -22.99 12.42
C GLU A 145 -0.66 -22.10 12.92
N SER A 146 0.02 -21.44 11.99
CA SER A 146 1.13 -20.54 12.30
C SER A 146 0.66 -19.31 13.06
N LEU A 147 -0.49 -18.74 12.72
CA LEU A 147 -1.06 -17.61 13.45
C LEU A 147 -1.46 -18.02 14.88
N TYR A 148 -2.01 -19.22 15.07
CA TYR A 148 -2.33 -19.75 16.39
C TYR A 148 -1.07 -19.94 17.24
N GLU A 149 -0.01 -20.54 16.69
CA GLU A 149 1.27 -20.67 17.37
C GLU A 149 1.86 -19.31 17.71
N TRP A 150 1.84 -18.38 16.76
CA TRP A 150 2.34 -17.03 16.95
C TRP A 150 1.57 -16.28 18.03
N ALA A 151 0.25 -16.43 18.10
CA ALA A 151 -0.57 -15.88 19.18
C ALA A 151 -0.27 -16.56 20.52
N LYS A 152 -0.10 -17.88 20.54
CA LYS A 152 0.19 -18.66 21.76
C LYS A 152 1.54 -18.29 22.37
N TYR A 153 2.58 -18.18 21.55
CA TYR A 153 3.93 -17.86 22.00
C TYR A 153 4.16 -16.36 22.12
N GLY A 154 3.53 -15.54 21.26
CA GLY A 154 3.58 -14.08 21.29
C GLY A 154 2.74 -13.46 22.40
N MET A 155 1.61 -14.07 22.81
CA MET A 155 0.92 -13.72 24.06
C MET A 155 1.47 -14.46 25.29
N GLY A 156 2.50 -15.28 25.11
CA GLY A 156 3.23 -15.94 26.20
C GLY A 156 3.95 -14.97 27.15
N ILE A 157 3.89 -13.66 26.89
CA ILE A 157 4.37 -12.55 27.74
C ILE A 157 3.38 -12.13 28.83
N MET A 158 2.45 -13.00 29.22
CA MET A 158 2.01 -12.94 30.61
C MET A 158 3.12 -13.58 31.43
N GLU A 159 4.12 -12.76 31.78
CA GLU A 159 5.06 -13.07 32.86
C GLU A 159 4.21 -13.69 33.98
N LYS A 160 4.54 -14.90 34.42
CA LYS A 160 3.73 -15.52 35.46
C LYS A 160 3.89 -14.65 36.70
N GLY A 161 2.78 -14.11 37.21
CA GLY A 161 2.79 -13.41 38.49
C GLY A 161 3.35 -14.33 39.57
N SER A 162 3.82 -13.80 40.70
CA SER A 162 4.52 -14.59 41.74
C SER A 162 3.74 -15.82 42.26
N LYS A 163 2.44 -15.91 41.99
CA LYS A 163 1.56 -17.03 42.37
C LYS A 163 1.18 -17.97 41.22
N GLY A 164 1.81 -17.84 40.06
CA GLY A 164 1.54 -18.67 38.88
C GLY A 164 0.33 -18.24 38.05
N GLY A 165 -0.33 -17.13 38.42
CA GLY A 165 -1.37 -16.49 37.63
C GLY A 165 -0.82 -15.53 36.57
N VAL A 166 -1.73 -14.82 35.91
CA VAL A 166 -1.43 -13.77 34.94
C VAL A 166 -0.91 -12.53 35.67
N LEU A 167 0.25 -11.97 35.28
CA LEU A 167 0.74 -10.69 35.77
C LEU A 167 -0.33 -9.60 35.67
N GLY A 168 -0.53 -8.85 36.75
CA GLY A 168 -1.52 -7.80 36.90
C GLY A 168 -2.89 -8.31 37.35
N PHE A 169 -3.22 -9.59 37.11
CA PHE A 169 -4.49 -10.14 37.59
C PHE A 169 -4.45 -10.41 39.09
N ASP A 170 -3.45 -11.16 39.55
CA ASP A 170 -3.31 -11.52 40.96
C ASP A 170 -2.93 -10.33 41.84
N GLU A 171 -2.20 -9.36 41.29
CA GLU A 171 -1.71 -8.19 42.04
C GLU A 171 -2.75 -7.07 42.17
N VAL A 172 -3.61 -6.86 41.16
CA VAL A 172 -4.50 -5.68 41.12
C VAL A 172 -5.94 -6.06 40.78
N LEU A 173 -6.18 -6.76 39.68
CA LEU A 173 -7.54 -6.97 39.19
C LEU A 173 -8.37 -7.86 40.13
N LYS A 174 -7.73 -8.78 40.85
CA LYS A 174 -8.40 -9.67 41.80
C LYS A 174 -9.09 -8.91 42.92
N ASP A 175 -8.43 -7.90 43.48
CA ASP A 175 -8.96 -7.10 44.59
C ASP A 175 -10.07 -6.17 44.11
N VAL A 176 -9.89 -5.55 42.94
CA VAL A 176 -10.94 -4.74 42.28
C VAL A 176 -12.18 -5.59 42.00
N LEU A 177 -12.01 -6.83 41.50
CA LEU A 177 -13.10 -7.75 41.22
C LEU A 177 -13.79 -8.25 42.50
N ALA A 178 -13.04 -8.42 43.60
CA ALA A 178 -13.59 -8.80 44.89
C ALA A 178 -14.42 -7.67 45.50
N GLU A 179 -13.93 -6.43 45.44
CA GLU A 179 -14.63 -5.26 45.97
C GLU A 179 -15.89 -4.92 45.16
N GLY A 180 -15.81 -5.00 43.82
CA GLY A 180 -17.00 -4.86 42.97
C GLY A 180 -18.10 -5.88 43.30
N ARG A 181 -17.72 -7.13 43.66
CA ARG A 181 -18.68 -8.15 44.11
C ARG A 181 -19.31 -7.81 45.45
N ARG A 182 -18.58 -7.24 46.40
CA ARG A 182 -19.11 -6.81 47.71
C ARG A 182 -20.09 -5.63 47.59
N ILE A 183 -19.75 -4.64 46.75
CA ILE A 183 -20.62 -3.50 46.50
C ILE A 183 -21.96 -3.99 45.91
N ASN A 184 -21.91 -4.88 44.93
CA ASN A 184 -23.10 -5.40 44.28
C ASN A 184 -23.99 -6.26 45.22
N SER A 185 -23.39 -7.08 46.09
CA SER A 185 -24.16 -7.85 47.09
C SER A 185 -24.78 -6.96 48.17
N SER A 186 -24.11 -5.89 48.56
CA SER A 186 -24.67 -4.92 49.52
C SER A 186 -25.83 -4.11 48.92
N ALA A 187 -25.76 -3.78 47.63
CA ALA A 187 -26.80 -3.07 46.90
C ALA A 187 -28.07 -3.91 46.70
N THR A 188 -27.92 -5.23 46.47
CA THR A 188 -29.05 -6.16 46.33
C THR A 188 -29.72 -6.51 47.66
N SER A 189 -29.05 -6.37 48.80
CA SER A 189 -29.65 -6.56 50.13
C SER A 189 -30.46 -5.37 50.66
N LYS A 190 -30.39 -4.21 49.99
CA LYS A 190 -31.07 -2.96 50.38
C LYS A 190 -32.35 -2.67 49.58
N LEU A 191 -32.81 -3.63 48.76
CA LEU A 191 -34.13 -3.67 48.13
C LEU A 191 -34.99 -4.73 48.83
#